data_AF-A0A176RTF1-F1
#
_entry.id   AF-A0A176RTF1-F1
#
_cell.length_a   1.000
_cell.length_b   1.000
_cell.length_c   1.000
_cell.angle_alpha   90.00
_cell.angle_beta   90.00
_cell.angle_gamma   90.00
#
_symmetry.space_group_name_H-M   'P 1'
#
loop_
_entity.id
_entity.type
_entity.pdbx_description
1 polymer ?
#
loop_
_entity_poly.entity_id
_entity_poly.type
_entity_poly.pdbx_seq_one_letter_code
_entity_poly.pdbx_strand_id
1 'polypeptide(L)'
;MINISKLRNIAIIGFVCLSFVGVSSLWADESSENERDAEAQYNLGMMYYSGDGVTQSHTEAIKWFRKAAEQNYGNAYGMWGWLLITQGKFDEAQSVTEKAHQLEPQIYAWAINLGHIYLFKGDRQTARSYYQKALPLIKDDASFEQGPVADFQLFIKNGWQVKVCQSELAWIRKVFGQVKLA
;
A
#
# COMPACT_ATOMS: atom_id res chain seq x y z
N MET A 1 -4.43 -25.33 -39.98
CA MET A 1 -5.39 -25.97 -39.04
C MET A 1 -5.52 -25.10 -37.80
N ILE A 2 -6.64 -24.39 -37.66
CA ILE A 2 -7.14 -23.84 -36.40
C ILE A 2 -8.57 -24.37 -36.30
N ASN A 3 -8.91 -25.07 -35.22
CA ASN A 3 -10.24 -25.66 -35.04
C ASN A 3 -11.21 -24.59 -34.52
N ILE A 4 -11.91 -23.94 -35.45
CA ILE A 4 -12.81 -22.79 -35.20
C ILE A 4 -14.05 -23.21 -34.36
N SER A 5 -14.28 -24.51 -34.14
CA SER A 5 -15.41 -25.00 -33.34
C SER A 5 -15.29 -24.71 -31.84
N LYS A 6 -14.08 -24.47 -31.30
CA LYS A 6 -13.90 -24.07 -29.88
C LYS A 6 -14.15 -22.58 -29.60
N LEU A 7 -14.12 -21.72 -30.61
CA LEU A 7 -14.34 -20.27 -30.45
C LEU A 7 -15.82 -19.87 -30.48
N ARG A 8 -16.71 -20.76 -30.94
CA ARG A 8 -18.15 -20.49 -31.05
C ARG A 8 -18.91 -20.50 -29.71
N ASN A 9 -18.32 -21.04 -28.64
CA ASN A 9 -18.99 -21.11 -27.33
C ASN A 9 -18.72 -19.92 -26.40
N ILE A 10 -17.70 -19.10 -26.66
CA ILE A 10 -17.38 -17.94 -25.80
C ILE A 10 -18.05 -16.66 -26.34
N ALA A 11 -18.22 -16.55 -27.66
CA ALA A 11 -18.77 -15.33 -28.30
C ALA A 11 -20.30 -15.29 -28.42
N ILE A 12 -21.01 -16.40 -28.19
CA ILE A 12 -22.49 -16.47 -28.34
C ILE A 12 -23.23 -16.16 -27.02
N ILE A 13 -22.55 -16.18 -25.87
CA ILE A 13 -23.17 -15.78 -24.58
C ILE A 13 -23.34 -14.24 -24.50
N GLY A 14 -22.82 -13.49 -25.47
CA GLY A 14 -22.85 -12.02 -25.49
C GLY A 14 -24.03 -11.33 -26.17
N PHE A 15 -25.06 -12.02 -26.70
CA PHE A 15 -26.06 -11.30 -27.54
C PHE A 15 -27.54 -11.68 -27.47
N VAL A 16 -28.04 -12.42 -26.46
CA VAL A 16 -29.50 -12.55 -26.28
C VAL A 16 -29.87 -12.56 -24.80
N CYS A 17 -30.11 -11.37 -24.24
CA CYS A 17 -31.23 -11.08 -23.33
C CYS A 17 -31.04 -9.68 -22.69
N LEU A 18 -31.44 -8.64 -23.42
CA LEU A 18 -31.91 -7.41 -22.80
C LEU A 18 -33.38 -7.61 -22.41
N SER A 19 -33.58 -8.11 -21.20
CA SER A 19 -34.76 -7.80 -20.41
C SER A 19 -34.28 -7.33 -19.04
N PHE A 20 -34.53 -6.03 -18.80
CA PHE A 20 -34.34 -5.25 -17.59
C PHE A 20 -34.28 -6.10 -16.30
N VAL A 21 -33.24 -5.86 -15.48
CA VAL A 21 -32.94 -6.34 -14.10
C VAL A 21 -31.73 -7.31 -13.93
N GLY A 22 -31.21 -7.98 -14.98
CA GLY A 22 -30.26 -9.10 -14.75
C GLY A 22 -28.76 -8.96 -15.05
N VAL A 23 -28.29 -7.91 -15.74
CA VAL A 23 -26.85 -7.82 -16.13
C VAL A 23 -26.02 -7.09 -15.05
N SER A 24 -26.62 -6.08 -14.42
CA SER A 24 -25.97 -5.33 -13.34
C SER A 24 -25.70 -6.20 -12.11
N SER A 25 -26.59 -7.16 -11.80
CA SER A 25 -26.44 -8.06 -10.66
C SER A 25 -25.36 -9.12 -10.89
N LEU A 26 -25.21 -9.64 -12.12
CA LEU A 26 -24.20 -10.67 -12.40
C LEU A 26 -22.77 -10.13 -12.32
N TRP A 27 -22.54 -8.92 -12.84
CA TRP A 27 -21.23 -8.26 -12.74
C TRP A 27 -20.97 -7.70 -11.34
N ALA A 28 -22.02 -7.24 -10.64
CA ALA A 28 -21.90 -6.80 -9.26
C ALA A 28 -21.58 -7.96 -8.30
N ASP A 29 -22.15 -9.15 -8.51
CA ASP A 29 -21.85 -10.32 -7.68
C ASP A 29 -20.38 -10.74 -7.86
N GLU A 30 -19.90 -10.92 -9.10
CA GLU A 30 -18.50 -11.30 -9.37
C GLU A 30 -17.48 -10.23 -8.91
N SER A 31 -17.77 -8.94 -9.13
CA SER A 31 -16.90 -7.86 -8.65
C SER A 31 -16.87 -7.78 -7.13
N SER A 32 -18.02 -7.96 -6.47
CA SER A 32 -18.10 -7.91 -5.01
C SER A 32 -17.48 -9.14 -4.34
N GLU A 33 -17.54 -10.31 -4.99
CA GLU A 33 -16.85 -11.52 -4.52
C GLU A 33 -15.34 -11.36 -4.62
N ASN A 34 -14.83 -10.79 -5.72
CA ASN A 34 -13.42 -10.49 -5.89
C ASN A 34 -12.91 -9.46 -4.86
N GLU A 35 -13.67 -8.40 -4.60
CA GLU A 35 -13.31 -7.43 -3.54
C GLU A 35 -13.29 -8.07 -2.14
N ARG A 36 -14.26 -8.93 -1.83
CA ARG A 36 -14.32 -9.65 -0.55
C ARG A 36 -13.19 -10.67 -0.39
N ASP A 37 -12.81 -11.37 -1.45
CA ASP A 37 -11.66 -12.28 -1.44
C ASP A 37 -10.36 -11.51 -1.22
N ALA A 38 -10.18 -10.38 -1.92
CA ALA A 38 -9.01 -9.51 -1.73
C ALA A 38 -8.92 -8.95 -0.30
N GLU A 39 -10.04 -8.52 0.29
CA GLU A 39 -10.11 -8.08 1.68
C GLU A 39 -9.78 -9.22 2.66
N ALA A 40 -10.30 -10.42 2.44
CA ALA A 40 -9.99 -11.59 3.28
C ALA A 40 -8.50 -11.95 3.22
N GLN A 41 -7.90 -11.93 2.03
CA GLN A 41 -6.47 -12.16 1.84
C GLN A 41 -5.64 -11.06 2.52
N TYR A 42 -6.07 -9.81 2.43
CA TYR A 42 -5.45 -8.70 3.16
C TYR A 42 -5.50 -8.93 4.68
N ASN A 43 -6.66 -9.28 5.22
CA ASN A 43 -6.83 -9.54 6.65
C ASN A 43 -5.96 -10.71 7.13
N LEU A 44 -5.82 -11.76 6.33
CA LEU A 44 -4.88 -12.85 6.64
C LEU A 44 -3.42 -12.36 6.64
N GLY A 45 -3.06 -11.48 5.71
CA GLY A 45 -1.76 -10.80 5.72
C GLY A 45 -1.55 -9.99 7.00
N MET A 46 -2.58 -9.28 7.47
CA MET A 46 -2.54 -8.54 8.74
C MET A 46 -2.36 -9.45 9.94
N MET A 47 -3.03 -10.60 9.99
CA MET A 47 -2.84 -11.60 11.06
C MET A 47 -1.40 -12.11 11.12
N TYR A 48 -0.78 -12.40 9.97
CA TYR A 48 0.65 -12.77 9.93
C TYR A 48 1.57 -11.60 10.29
N TYR A 49 1.17 -10.36 9.99
CA TYR A 49 1.93 -9.17 10.34
C TYR A 49 1.94 -8.91 11.85
N SER A 50 0.78 -9.01 12.52
CA SER A 50 0.63 -8.76 13.96
C SER A 50 0.89 -10.00 14.83
N GLY A 51 0.78 -11.20 14.28
CA GLY A 51 0.80 -12.45 15.05
C GLY A 51 -0.55 -12.78 15.70
N ASP A 52 -1.66 -12.23 15.20
CA ASP A 52 -2.98 -12.46 15.76
C ASP A 52 -3.51 -13.85 15.36
N GLY A 53 -3.54 -14.77 16.32
CA GLY A 53 -4.03 -16.14 16.11
C GLY A 53 -3.11 -17.01 15.25
N VAL A 54 -1.98 -16.48 14.76
CA VAL A 54 -0.94 -17.20 14.01
C VAL A 54 0.45 -16.75 14.47
N THR A 55 1.48 -17.55 14.21
CA THR A 55 2.86 -17.11 14.46
C THR A 55 3.20 -15.95 13.52
N GLN A 56 3.65 -14.83 14.08
CA GLN A 56 4.05 -13.65 13.32
C GLN A 56 5.10 -14.00 12.26
N SER A 57 4.85 -13.58 11.02
CA SER A 57 5.75 -13.80 9.88
C SER A 57 5.53 -12.73 8.81
N HIS A 58 6.45 -11.77 8.72
CA HIS A 58 6.41 -10.75 7.67
C HIS A 58 6.57 -11.34 6.26
N THR A 59 7.21 -12.50 6.14
CA THR A 59 7.35 -13.20 4.85
C THR A 59 6.01 -13.76 4.38
N GLU A 60 5.22 -14.35 5.29
CA GLU A 60 3.87 -14.81 4.95
C GLU A 60 2.92 -13.62 4.75
N ALA A 61 3.02 -12.58 5.57
CA ALA A 61 2.23 -11.36 5.39
C ALA A 61 2.39 -10.77 3.98
N ILE A 62 3.63 -10.62 3.49
CA ILE A 62 3.91 -10.16 2.12
C ILE A 62 3.24 -11.04 1.06
N LYS A 63 3.27 -12.37 1.23
CA LYS A 63 2.64 -13.28 0.26
C LYS A 63 1.13 -13.03 0.15
N TRP A 64 0.46 -12.83 1.28
CA TRP A 64 -0.97 -12.57 1.33
C TRP A 64 -1.34 -11.19 0.82
N PHE A 65 -0.56 -10.16 1.21
CA PHE A 65 -0.74 -8.82 0.65
C PHE A 65 -0.53 -8.79 -0.86
N ARG A 66 0.45 -9.51 -1.40
CA ARG A 66 0.64 -9.58 -2.86
C ARG A 66 -0.57 -10.18 -3.58
N LYS A 67 -1.17 -11.25 -3.04
CA LYS A 67 -2.39 -11.84 -3.62
C LYS A 67 -3.57 -10.87 -3.62
N ALA A 68 -3.79 -10.16 -2.51
CA ALA A 68 -4.82 -9.12 -2.45
C ALA A 68 -4.53 -7.95 -3.40
N ALA A 69 -3.25 -7.57 -3.55
CA ALA A 69 -2.81 -6.52 -4.47
C ALA A 69 -3.00 -6.92 -5.95
N GLU A 70 -2.81 -8.20 -6.32
CA GLU A 70 -3.11 -8.72 -7.66
C GLU A 70 -4.59 -8.51 -8.05
N GLN A 71 -5.48 -8.37 -7.07
CA GLN A 71 -6.90 -8.06 -7.24
C GLN A 71 -7.21 -6.55 -7.15
N ASN A 72 -6.20 -5.68 -7.21
CA ASN A 72 -6.27 -4.22 -7.08
C ASN A 72 -6.71 -3.68 -5.70
N TYR A 73 -6.52 -4.44 -4.63
CA TYR A 73 -6.78 -3.95 -3.28
C TYR A 73 -5.69 -2.97 -2.81
N GLY A 74 -5.99 -1.67 -2.80
CA GLY A 74 -5.03 -0.58 -2.57
C GLY A 74 -4.26 -0.69 -1.24
N ASN A 75 -4.97 -0.97 -0.14
CA ASN A 75 -4.37 -1.18 1.18
C ASN A 75 -3.32 -2.29 1.19
N ALA A 76 -3.50 -3.35 0.39
CA ALA A 76 -2.55 -4.44 0.32
C ALA A 76 -1.24 -4.04 -0.36
N TYR A 77 -1.29 -3.23 -1.43
CA TYR A 77 -0.09 -2.64 -2.02
C TYR A 77 0.67 -1.83 -0.96
N GLY A 78 -0.04 -1.00 -0.21
CA GLY A 78 0.58 -0.16 0.80
C GLY A 78 1.26 -0.92 1.94
N MET A 79 0.62 -1.95 2.49
CA MET A 79 1.21 -2.81 3.53
C MET A 79 2.36 -3.68 3.01
N TRP A 80 2.27 -4.16 1.77
CA TRP A 80 3.39 -4.84 1.11
C TRP A 80 4.58 -3.89 0.94
N GLY A 81 4.35 -2.68 0.43
CA GLY A 81 5.36 -1.64 0.30
C GLY A 81 6.03 -1.30 1.64
N TRP A 82 5.24 -1.14 2.71
CA TRP A 82 5.73 -0.93 4.06
C TRP A 82 6.70 -2.04 4.52
N LEU A 83 6.33 -3.31 4.34
CA LEU A 83 7.20 -4.42 4.71
C LEU A 83 8.47 -4.50 3.84
N LEU A 84 8.42 -4.12 2.56
CA LEU A 84 9.61 -4.03 1.73
C LEU A 84 10.58 -2.93 2.20
N ILE A 85 10.06 -1.78 2.66
CA ILE A 85 10.87 -0.73 3.30
C ILE A 85 11.61 -1.31 4.51
N THR A 86 10.92 -2.10 5.35
CA THR A 86 11.55 -2.73 6.52
C THR A 86 12.69 -3.69 6.17
N GLN A 87 12.63 -4.27 4.97
CA GLN A 87 13.65 -5.19 4.46
C GLN A 87 14.77 -4.47 3.69
N GLY A 88 14.72 -3.15 3.57
CA GLY A 88 15.68 -2.35 2.79
C GLY A 88 15.51 -2.50 1.27
N LYS A 89 14.39 -3.07 0.79
CA LYS A 89 14.12 -3.30 -0.64
C LYS A 89 13.45 -2.08 -1.27
N PHE A 90 14.14 -0.94 -1.26
CA PHE A 90 13.54 0.36 -1.58
C PHE A 90 13.04 0.50 -3.03
N ASP A 91 13.71 -0.13 -4.01
CA ASP A 91 13.28 -0.04 -5.41
C ASP A 91 11.98 -0.82 -5.67
N GLU A 92 11.85 -2.01 -5.08
CA GLU A 92 10.60 -2.78 -5.13
C GLU A 92 9.50 -2.05 -4.37
N ALA A 93 9.81 -1.59 -3.15
CA ALA A 93 8.88 -0.83 -2.31
C ALA A 93 8.32 0.41 -3.02
N GLN A 94 9.16 1.11 -3.80
CA GLN A 94 8.76 2.28 -4.58
C GLN A 94 7.63 1.94 -5.54
N SER A 95 7.84 0.94 -6.41
CA SER A 95 6.86 0.56 -7.44
C SER A 95 5.50 0.16 -6.84
N VAL A 96 5.54 -0.61 -5.74
CA VAL A 96 4.35 -1.10 -5.05
C VAL A 96 3.61 0.04 -4.37
N THR A 97 4.33 0.93 -3.69
CA THR A 97 3.72 2.06 -2.97
C THR A 97 3.20 3.12 -3.94
N GLU A 98 3.85 3.34 -5.09
CA GLU A 98 3.34 4.21 -6.15
C GLU A 98 1.99 3.71 -6.67
N LYS A 99 1.83 2.39 -6.83
CA LYS A 99 0.55 1.79 -7.21
C LYS A 99 -0.51 1.99 -6.13
N ALA A 100 -0.18 1.81 -4.86
CA ALA A 100 -1.08 2.10 -3.75
C ALA A 100 -1.55 3.56 -3.77
N HIS A 101 -0.60 4.49 -3.93
CA HIS A 101 -0.88 5.93 -3.98
C HIS A 101 -1.72 6.32 -5.21
N GLN A 102 -1.54 5.64 -6.34
CA GLN A 102 -2.37 5.85 -7.54
C GLN A 102 -3.82 5.42 -7.31
N LEU A 103 -4.04 4.30 -6.63
CA LEU A 103 -5.38 3.77 -6.34
C LEU A 103 -6.09 4.59 -5.25
N GLU A 104 -5.34 5.03 -4.24
CA GLU A 104 -5.87 5.69 -3.04
C GLU A 104 -5.08 6.95 -2.68
N PRO A 105 -5.10 8.00 -3.52
CA PRO A 105 -4.29 9.20 -3.33
C PRO A 105 -4.63 10.01 -2.06
N GLN A 106 -5.83 9.80 -1.51
CA GLN A 106 -6.31 10.41 -0.27
C GLN A 106 -5.72 9.76 1.00
N ILE A 107 -5.11 8.58 0.88
CA ILE A 107 -4.50 7.89 2.02
C ILE A 107 -3.09 8.46 2.23
N TYR A 108 -2.92 9.22 3.31
CA TYR A 108 -1.67 9.88 3.63
C TYR A 108 -0.50 8.91 3.86
N ALA A 109 -0.78 7.69 4.33
CA ALA A 109 0.22 6.66 4.60
C ALA A 109 1.05 6.32 3.35
N TRP A 110 0.44 6.30 2.15
CA TRP A 110 1.17 5.99 0.91
C TRP A 110 2.12 7.11 0.52
N ALA A 111 1.70 8.36 0.67
CA ALA A 111 2.57 9.51 0.48
C ALA A 111 3.72 9.52 1.51
N ILE A 112 3.45 9.21 2.78
CA ILE A 112 4.50 9.08 3.81
C ILE A 112 5.49 7.97 3.46
N ASN A 113 5.01 6.80 3.03
CA ASN A 113 5.85 5.67 2.67
C ASN A 113 6.76 5.99 1.47
N LEU A 114 6.24 6.67 0.44
CA LEU A 114 7.06 7.20 -0.65
C LEU A 114 8.09 8.20 -0.14
N GLY A 115 7.70 9.10 0.76
CA GLY A 115 8.61 10.00 1.45
C GLY A 115 9.78 9.27 2.12
N HIS A 116 9.50 8.22 2.89
CA HIS A 116 10.53 7.38 3.52
C HIS A 116 11.43 6.71 2.49
N ILE A 117 10.87 6.13 1.43
CA ILE A 117 11.63 5.46 0.37
C ILE A 117 12.64 6.43 -0.26
N TYR A 118 12.19 7.62 -0.69
CA TYR A 118 13.08 8.63 -1.28
C TYR A 118 14.10 9.14 -0.28
N LEU A 119 13.74 9.28 1.00
CA LEU A 119 14.67 9.65 2.06
C LEU A 119 15.78 8.61 2.22
N PHE A 120 15.46 7.32 2.26
CA PHE A 120 16.44 6.23 2.35
C PHE A 120 17.31 6.12 1.09
N LYS A 121 16.78 6.49 -0.08
CA LYS A 121 17.54 6.61 -1.34
C LYS A 121 18.41 7.88 -1.41
N GLY A 122 18.35 8.76 -0.42
CA GLY A 122 19.13 10.00 -0.35
C GLY A 122 18.49 11.21 -1.06
N ASP A 123 17.32 11.05 -1.69
CA ASP A 123 16.59 12.12 -2.35
C ASP A 123 15.67 12.87 -1.37
N ARG A 124 16.30 13.76 -0.62
CA ARG A 124 15.62 14.56 0.42
C ARG A 124 14.60 15.54 -0.14
N GLN A 125 14.78 16.00 -1.38
CA GLN A 125 13.88 16.99 -2.00
C GLN A 125 12.56 16.32 -2.39
N THR A 126 12.63 15.16 -3.04
CA THR A 126 11.44 14.39 -3.39
C THR A 126 10.72 13.89 -2.14
N ALA A 127 11.46 13.41 -1.14
CA ALA A 127 10.89 13.01 0.14
C ALA A 127 10.06 14.15 0.78
N ARG A 128 10.60 15.38 0.79
CA ARG A 128 9.87 16.55 1.30
C ARG A 128 8.58 16.84 0.54
N SER A 129 8.61 16.73 -0.79
CA SER A 129 7.41 16.93 -1.61
C SER A 129 6.29 15.96 -1.20
N TYR A 130 6.62 14.69 -0.98
CA TYR A 130 5.64 13.69 -0.55
C TYR A 130 5.09 13.96 0.85
N TYR A 131 5.92 14.35 1.82
CA TYR A 131 5.42 14.74 3.15
C TYR A 131 4.52 15.97 3.10
N GLN A 132 4.83 16.95 2.26
CA GLN A 132 3.97 18.12 2.06
C GLN A 132 2.60 17.74 1.48
N LYS A 133 2.54 16.72 0.61
CA LYS A 133 1.27 16.17 0.10
C LYS A 133 0.50 15.39 1.18
N ALA A 134 1.19 14.68 2.06
CA ALA A 134 0.56 13.91 3.14
C ALA A 134 -0.02 14.82 4.24
N LEU A 135 0.66 15.91 4.57
CA LEU A 135 0.30 16.79 5.69
C LEU A 135 -1.15 17.30 5.72
N PRO A 136 -1.76 17.80 4.61
CA PRO A 136 -3.16 18.22 4.64
C PRO A 136 -4.14 17.08 4.88
N LEU A 137 -3.80 15.84 4.48
CA LEU A 137 -4.65 14.65 4.64
C LEU A 137 -4.66 14.11 6.08
N ILE A 138 -3.67 14.51 6.87
CA ILE A 138 -3.48 14.08 8.27
C ILE A 138 -4.25 14.96 9.24
N LYS A 139 -4.54 16.23 8.88
CA LYS A 139 -5.06 17.24 9.82
C LYS A 139 -6.40 16.88 10.46
N ASP A 140 -7.14 15.95 9.85
CA ASP A 140 -8.43 15.46 10.34
C ASP A 140 -8.30 14.16 11.17
N ASP A 141 -7.07 13.63 11.33
CA ASP A 141 -6.77 12.41 12.07
C ASP A 141 -6.19 12.74 13.46
N ALA A 142 -7.09 12.82 14.45
CA ALA A 142 -6.75 13.14 15.84
C ALA A 142 -5.81 12.12 16.52
N SER A 143 -5.58 10.95 15.91
CA SER A 143 -4.65 9.94 16.45
C SER A 143 -3.17 10.33 16.31
N PHE A 144 -2.87 11.42 15.59
CA PHE A 144 -1.50 11.80 15.21
C PHE A 144 -0.96 13.08 15.85
N GLU A 145 -1.71 13.78 16.72
CA GLU A 145 -1.24 15.04 17.34
C GLU A 145 0.00 14.88 18.25
N GLN A 146 0.39 13.66 18.62
CA GLN A 146 1.59 13.37 19.44
C GLN A 146 2.54 12.32 18.82
N GLY A 147 2.60 12.24 17.49
CA GLY A 147 3.36 11.20 16.77
C GLY A 147 4.13 11.70 15.53
N PRO A 148 4.33 10.82 14.50
CA PRO A 148 5.15 11.08 13.30
C PRO A 148 4.91 12.44 12.61
N VAL A 149 3.72 13.01 12.79
CA VAL A 149 3.31 14.29 12.21
C VAL A 149 4.05 15.49 12.79
N ALA A 150 4.37 15.45 14.08
CA ALA A 150 5.23 16.47 14.70
C ALA A 150 6.64 16.41 14.11
N ASP A 151 7.18 15.21 13.90
CA ASP A 151 8.49 14.98 13.28
C ASP A 151 8.48 15.40 11.79
N PHE A 152 7.40 15.12 11.04
CA PHE A 152 7.24 15.57 9.64
C PHE A 152 7.13 17.10 9.51
N GLN A 153 6.39 17.77 10.41
CA GLN A 153 6.32 19.22 10.43
C GLN A 153 7.71 19.83 10.76
N LEU A 154 8.46 19.18 11.65
CA LEU A 154 9.84 19.55 11.97
C LEU A 154 10.79 19.33 10.77
N PHE A 155 10.60 18.25 10.01
CA PHE A 155 11.31 17.95 8.76
C PHE A 155 11.07 19.02 7.69
N ILE A 156 9.80 19.38 7.46
CA ILE A 156 9.41 20.42 6.48
C ILE A 156 9.99 21.78 6.87
N LYS A 157 9.93 22.13 8.17
CA LYS A 157 10.38 23.44 8.68
C LYS A 157 11.90 23.60 8.72
N ASN A 158 12.63 22.56 9.11
CA ASN A 158 14.07 22.66 9.40
C ASN A 158 14.97 21.99 8.37
N GLY A 159 14.40 21.28 7.38
CA GLY A 159 15.14 20.72 6.27
C GLY A 159 16.33 19.83 6.65
N TRP A 160 16.25 19.13 7.79
CA TRP A 160 17.35 18.41 8.43
C TRP A 160 18.46 19.33 9.01
N GLN A 161 18.10 20.25 9.90
CA GLN A 161 19.07 20.70 10.92
C GLN A 161 19.24 19.57 11.94
N VAL A 162 20.47 19.08 12.08
CA VAL A 162 20.97 17.86 12.76
C VAL A 162 20.29 17.49 14.10
N LYS A 163 19.70 18.43 14.83
CA LYS A 163 19.07 18.20 16.14
C LYS A 163 17.69 17.53 16.11
N VAL A 164 16.96 17.61 15.00
CA VAL A 164 15.59 17.07 14.88
C VAL A 164 15.59 15.54 14.71
N CYS A 165 16.69 14.97 14.22
CA CYS A 165 16.67 13.62 13.68
C CYS A 165 16.91 12.50 14.70
N GLN A 166 17.02 12.76 16.01
CA GLN A 166 17.35 11.69 16.96
C GLN A 166 16.16 10.82 17.36
N SER A 167 14.94 11.37 17.50
CA SER A 167 13.73 10.59 17.83
C SER A 167 13.30 9.69 16.69
N GLU A 168 13.31 10.24 15.47
CA GLU A 168 12.90 9.53 14.26
C GLU A 168 13.98 8.54 13.78
N LEU A 169 15.28 8.86 13.90
CA LEU A 169 16.34 7.84 13.75
C LEU A 169 16.32 6.81 14.88
N ALA A 170 15.96 7.18 16.11
CA ALA A 170 15.80 6.21 17.18
C ALA A 170 14.61 5.30 16.91
N TRP A 171 13.50 5.84 16.40
CA TRP A 171 12.35 5.05 15.98
C TRP A 171 12.68 4.19 14.76
N ILE A 172 13.30 4.74 13.71
CA ILE A 172 13.76 4.00 12.53
C ILE A 172 14.77 2.92 12.92
N ARG A 173 15.75 3.21 13.79
CA ARG A 173 16.71 2.19 14.29
C ARG A 173 16.05 1.16 15.19
N LYS A 174 15.05 1.56 15.98
CA LYS A 174 14.27 0.69 16.87
C LYS A 174 13.30 -0.20 16.09
N VAL A 175 12.74 0.29 14.98
CA VAL A 175 11.73 -0.39 14.15
C VAL A 175 12.39 -1.18 13.02
N PHE A 176 13.47 -0.68 12.43
CA PHE A 176 14.11 -1.26 11.24
C PHE A 176 15.54 -1.81 11.47
N GLY A 177 16.10 -1.70 12.68
CA GLY A 177 17.46 -2.17 12.97
C GLY A 177 18.56 -1.34 12.27
N GLN A 178 19.77 -1.90 12.07
CA GLN A 178 20.93 -1.24 11.46
C GLN A 178 20.78 -0.97 9.95
N VAL A 179 19.65 -0.44 9.49
CA VAL A 179 19.56 0.13 8.14
C VAL A 179 20.49 1.35 8.10
N LYS A 180 21.64 1.20 7.44
CA LYS A 180 22.56 2.31 7.20
C LYS A 180 21.88 3.27 6.23
N LEU A 181 21.64 4.49 6.68
CA LEU A 181 21.37 5.60 5.78
C LEU A 181 22.60 5.78 4.87
N ALA A 182 22.37 5.87 3.57
CA ALA A 182 23.40 6.26 2.61
C ALA A 182 23.79 7.74 2.79
#